data_AF-A0A432KEK6-F1
#
_entry.id   AF-A0A432KEK6-F1
#
_cell.length_a   1.000
_cell.length_b   1.000
_cell.length_c   1.000
_cell.angle_alpha   90.00
_cell.angle_beta   90.00
_cell.angle_gamma   90.00
#
_symmetry.space_group_name_H-M   'P 1'
#
loop_
_entity.id
_entity.type
_entity.pdbx_description
1 polymer ?
#
loop_
_entity_poly.entity_id
_entity_poly.type
_entity_poly.pdbx_seq_one_letter_code
_entity_poly.pdbx_strand_id
1 'polypeptide(L)'
;MNLSLSYIGLIILAELGSILFFWLLAKYNKDKISFSSIMKGILERAFICFSLLVGYPHVLTLFAALKIATRIKDDSKISNDYYFIGNLVSVSLAILYTLLIEQHILLTE
;
A
#
# COMPACT_ATOMS: atom_id res chain seq x y z
N MET A 1 0.52 5.80 27.27
CA MET A 1 0.05 6.28 25.95
C MET A 1 -1.25 5.54 25.67
N ASN A 2 -2.34 6.23 25.32
CA ASN A 2 -3.61 5.53 25.02
C ASN A 2 -3.39 4.53 23.89
N LEU A 3 -3.91 3.30 24.05
CA LEU A 3 -3.69 2.21 23.11
C LEU A 3 -4.08 2.61 21.67
N SER A 4 -5.22 3.30 21.50
CA SER A 4 -5.65 3.83 20.21
C SER A 4 -4.65 4.83 19.60
N LEU A 5 -4.04 5.70 20.42
CA LEU A 5 -3.03 6.65 19.95
C LEU A 5 -1.76 5.93 19.45
N SER A 6 -1.36 4.81 20.05
CA SER A 6 -0.21 4.04 19.56
C SER A 6 -0.48 3.38 18.20
N TYR A 7 -1.66 2.80 17.98
CA TYR A 7 -2.01 2.17 16.70
C TYR A 7 -2.12 3.18 15.57
N ILE A 8 -2.78 4.32 15.82
CA ILE A 8 -2.84 5.43 14.84
C ILE A 8 -1.42 5.94 14.53
N GLY A 9 -0.57 6.09 15.55
CA GLY A 9 0.83 6.46 15.37
C GLY A 9 1.61 5.48 14.49
N LEU A 10 1.43 4.17 14.67
CA LEU A 10 2.08 3.14 13.84
C LEU A 10 1.64 3.20 12.38
N ILE A 11 0.33 3.39 12.12
CA ILE A 11 -0.18 3.52 10.75
C ILE A 11 0.40 4.76 10.07
N ILE A 12 0.43 5.91 10.77
CA ILE A 12 1.01 7.14 10.23
C ILE A 12 2.51 6.97 9.95
N LEU A 13 3.26 6.35 10.86
CA LEU A 13 4.69 6.09 10.67
C LEU A 13 4.96 5.16 9.47
N ALA A 14 4.16 4.10 9.31
CA ALA A 14 4.26 3.20 8.18
C ALA A 14 3.93 3.92 6.86
N GLU A 15 2.94 4.81 6.86
CA GLU A 15 2.55 5.60 5.69
C GLU A 15 3.65 6.59 5.30
N LEU A 16 4.25 7.30 6.26
CA LEU A 16 5.42 8.15 6.03
C LEU A 16 6.61 7.35 5.51
N GLY A 17 6.85 6.16 6.07
CA GLY A 17 7.87 5.22 5.59
C GLY A 17 7.63 4.78 4.15
N SER A 18 6.37 4.56 3.77
CA SER A 18 5.99 4.20 2.40
C SER A 18 6.28 5.34 1.42
N ILE A 19 5.96 6.58 1.79
CA ILE A 19 6.23 7.77 0.96
C ILE A 19 7.74 7.92 0.76
N LEU A 20 8.53 7.74 1.83
CA LEU A 20 9.98 7.78 1.76
C LEU A 20 10.53 6.66 0.85
N PHE A 21 10.03 5.43 0.99
CA PHE A 21 10.43 4.30 0.17
C PHE A 21 10.14 4.53 -1.32
N PHE A 22 8.92 4.97 -1.66
CA PHE A 22 8.56 5.29 -3.05
C PHE A 22 9.39 6.45 -3.59
N TRP A 23 9.69 7.45 -2.76
CA TRP A 23 10.58 8.56 -3.13
C TRP A 23 12.00 8.11 -3.45
N LEU A 24 12.56 7.19 -2.66
CA LEU A 24 13.86 6.60 -2.96
C LEU A 24 13.85 5.79 -4.26
N LEU A 25 12.80 5.00 -4.50
CA LEU A 25 12.61 4.25 -5.74
C LEU A 25 12.51 5.19 -6.97
N ALA A 26 11.70 6.23 -6.87
CA ALA A 26 11.55 7.21 -7.96
C ALA A 26 12.86 7.93 -8.25
N LYS A 27 13.59 8.35 -7.20
CA LYS A 27 14.91 8.97 -7.34
C LYS A 27 15.91 8.06 -8.03
N TYR A 28 15.93 6.76 -7.68
CA TYR A 28 16.79 5.77 -8.32
C TYR A 28 16.46 5.60 -9.81
N ASN A 29 15.17 5.62 -10.16
CA ASN A 29 14.71 5.51 -11.54
C ASN A 29 14.76 6.81 -12.34
N LYS A 30 15.32 7.90 -11.77
CA LYS A 30 15.31 9.27 -12.34
C LYS A 30 13.90 9.78 -12.68
N ASP A 31 12.89 9.21 -12.03
CA ASP A 31 11.50 9.58 -12.17
C ASP A 31 11.10 10.65 -11.13
N LYS A 32 10.09 11.45 -11.47
CA LYS A 32 9.51 12.44 -10.55
C LYS A 32 8.26 11.87 -9.90
N ILE A 33 8.18 11.97 -8.58
CA ILE A 33 6.93 11.70 -7.87
C ILE A 33 5.99 12.89 -8.04
N SER A 34 4.80 12.61 -8.56
CA SER A 34 3.70 13.56 -8.56
C SER A 34 2.81 13.36 -7.33
N PHE A 35 2.19 14.43 -6.85
CA PHE A 35 1.18 14.35 -5.78
C PHE A 35 0.03 13.40 -6.16
N SER A 36 -0.37 13.39 -7.43
CA SER A 36 -1.36 12.46 -7.97
C SER A 36 -0.95 10.99 -7.78
N SER A 37 0.33 10.66 -7.98
CA SER A 37 0.85 9.30 -7.76
C SER A 37 0.78 8.88 -6.29
N ILE A 38 1.08 9.79 -5.36
CA ILE A 38 0.98 9.53 -3.91
C ILE A 38 -0.48 9.30 -3.52
N MET A 39 -1.39 10.17 -3.97
CA MET A 39 -2.82 10.05 -3.68
C MET A 39 -3.42 8.74 -4.21
N LYS A 40 -3.02 8.32 -5.41
CA LYS A 40 -3.41 7.00 -5.95
C LYS A 40 -2.95 5.88 -5.02
N GLY A 41 -1.68 5.89 -4.60
CA GLY A 41 -1.15 4.87 -3.68
C GLY A 41 -1.91 4.79 -2.36
N ILE A 42 -2.21 5.95 -1.75
CA ILE A 42 -3.01 6.03 -0.51
C ILE A 42 -4.40 5.45 -0.74
N LEU A 43 -5.06 5.83 -1.83
CA LEU A 43 -6.42 5.37 -2.14
C LEU A 43 -6.48 3.86 -2.38
N GLU A 44 -5.51 3.30 -3.11
CA GLU A 44 -5.39 1.86 -3.32
C GLU A 44 -5.23 1.11 -1.98
N ARG A 45 -4.32 1.57 -1.11
CA ARG A 45 -4.12 0.97 0.23
C ARG A 45 -5.36 1.08 1.10
N ALA A 46 -6.01 2.25 1.12
CA ALA A 46 -7.24 2.46 1.88
C ALA A 46 -8.36 1.53 1.42
N PHE A 47 -8.52 1.35 0.10
CA PHE A 47 -9.53 0.46 -0.45
C PHE A 47 -9.25 -1.03 -0.14
N ILE A 48 -8.00 -1.47 -0.26
CA ILE A 48 -7.60 -2.83 0.10
C ILE A 48 -7.84 -3.06 1.59
N CYS A 49 -7.37 -2.15 2.46
CA CYS A 49 -7.54 -2.24 3.91
C CYS A 49 -9.03 -2.31 4.29
N PHE A 50 -9.85 -1.39 3.77
CA PHE A 50 -11.31 -1.42 3.98
C PHE A 50 -11.93 -2.75 3.57
N SER A 51 -11.59 -3.25 2.37
CA SER A 51 -12.17 -4.50 1.87
C SER A 51 -11.75 -5.72 2.69
N LEU A 52 -10.51 -5.74 3.19
CA LEU A 52 -10.03 -6.81 4.06
C LEU A 52 -10.73 -6.77 5.43
N LEU A 53 -10.89 -5.59 6.02
CA LEU A 53 -11.63 -5.41 7.28
C LEU A 53 -13.08 -5.86 7.20
N VAL A 54 -13.72 -5.71 6.03
CA VAL A 54 -15.10 -6.18 5.79
C VAL A 54 -15.14 -7.71 5.52
N GLY A 55 -13.99 -8.36 5.33
CA GLY A 55 -13.90 -9.80 5.08
C GLY A 55 -13.95 -10.19 3.59
N TYR A 56 -13.57 -9.28 2.68
CA TYR A 56 -13.50 -9.55 1.24
C TYR A 56 -12.04 -9.74 0.74
N PRO A 57 -11.42 -10.90 0.95
CA PRO A 57 -10.02 -11.16 0.56
C PRO A 57 -9.81 -11.12 -0.97
N HIS A 58 -10.88 -11.36 -1.75
CA HIS A 58 -10.87 -11.30 -3.21
C HIS A 58 -10.39 -9.94 -3.78
N VAL A 59 -10.40 -8.88 -2.96
CA VAL A 59 -9.82 -7.58 -3.32
C VAL A 59 -8.35 -7.69 -3.74
N LEU A 60 -7.59 -8.60 -3.13
CA LEU A 60 -6.18 -8.79 -3.45
C LEU A 60 -6.01 -9.35 -4.87
N THR A 61 -6.84 -10.32 -5.24
CA THR A 61 -6.88 -10.90 -6.59
C THR A 61 -7.33 -9.88 -7.62
N LEU A 62 -8.37 -9.08 -7.31
CA LEU A 62 -8.83 -8.00 -8.18
C LEU A 62 -7.71 -6.98 -8.44
N PHE A 63 -7.02 -6.52 -7.40
CA PHE A 63 -5.95 -5.54 -7.53
C PHE A 63 -4.72 -6.09 -8.27
N ALA A 64 -4.36 -7.36 -8.04
CA ALA A 64 -3.32 -8.01 -8.80
C ALA A 64 -3.67 -8.05 -10.29
N ALA A 65 -4.90 -8.44 -10.64
CA ALA A 65 -5.37 -8.47 -12.02
C ALA A 65 -5.36 -7.08 -12.67
N LEU A 66 -5.86 -6.04 -11.99
CA LEU A 66 -5.87 -4.66 -12.50
C LEU A 66 -4.45 -4.13 -12.75
N LYS A 67 -3.52 -4.39 -11.83
CA LYS A 67 -2.12 -3.94 -11.95
C LYS A 67 -1.37 -4.67 -13.06
N ILE A 68 -1.68 -5.95 -13.31
CA ILE A 68 -1.14 -6.69 -14.46
C ILE A 68 -1.75 -6.14 -15.76
N ALA A 69 -3.07 -6.06 -15.85
CA ALA A 69 -3.78 -5.66 -17.07
C ALA A 69 -3.36 -4.27 -17.58
N THR A 70 -3.10 -3.33 -16.68
CA THR A 70 -2.66 -1.97 -17.03
C THR A 70 -1.21 -1.89 -17.55
N ARG A 71 -0.43 -2.98 -17.43
CA ARG A 71 1.01 -3.02 -17.78
C ARG A 71 1.38 -3.99 -18.90
N ILE A 72 0.44 -4.74 -19.45
CA ILE A 72 0.69 -5.72 -20.52
C ILE A 72 1.35 -5.10 -21.78
N LYS A 73 1.27 -3.78 -21.98
CA LYS A 73 1.83 -3.08 -23.15
C LYS A 73 3.22 -2.44 -22.93
N ASP A 74 3.81 -2.52 -21.73
CA ASP A 74 5.10 -1.89 -21.42
C ASP A 74 6.26 -2.91 -21.51
N ASP A 75 7.12 -2.78 -22.53
CA ASP A 75 8.19 -3.75 -22.85
C ASP A 75 9.48 -3.62 -22.02
N SER A 76 9.57 -2.63 -21.12
CA SER A 76 10.79 -2.43 -20.32
C SER A 76 10.83 -3.33 -19.08
N LYS A 77 11.59 -4.44 -19.16
CA LYS A 77 11.78 -5.40 -18.05
C LYS A 77 12.19 -4.73 -16.73
N ILE A 78 13.16 -3.81 -16.78
CA ILE A 78 13.67 -3.10 -15.60
C ILE A 78 12.55 -2.29 -14.92
N SER A 79 11.73 -1.58 -15.69
CA SER A 79 10.55 -0.88 -15.16
C SER A 79 9.57 -1.87 -14.54
N ASN A 80 9.33 -3.02 -15.17
CA ASN A 80 8.35 -3.96 -14.67
C ASN A 80 8.71 -4.54 -13.29
N ASP A 81 9.99 -4.87 -13.05
CA ASP A 81 10.47 -5.40 -11.77
C ASP A 81 10.32 -4.39 -10.62
N TYR A 82 10.65 -3.11 -10.86
CA TYR A 82 10.47 -2.06 -9.85
C TYR A 82 9.00 -1.85 -9.47
N TYR A 83 8.12 -1.88 -10.46
CA TYR A 83 6.69 -1.74 -10.20
C TYR A 83 6.11 -2.97 -9.51
N PHE A 84 6.59 -4.17 -9.82
CA PHE A 84 6.21 -5.38 -9.10
C PHE A 84 6.56 -5.26 -7.60
N ILE A 85 7.81 -4.86 -7.30
CA ILE A 85 8.28 -4.65 -5.91
C ILE A 85 7.46 -3.55 -5.22
N GLY A 86 7.22 -2.42 -5.88
CA GLY A 86 6.42 -1.32 -5.33
C GLY A 86 4.98 -1.75 -5.01
N ASN A 87 4.36 -2.53 -5.89
CA ASN A 87 3.02 -3.06 -5.67
C ASN A 87 2.99 -4.07 -4.52
N LEU A 88 3.98 -4.96 -4.43
CA LEU A 88 4.11 -5.91 -3.33
C LEU A 88 4.25 -5.20 -1.98
N VAL A 89 5.12 -4.19 -1.88
CA VAL A 89 5.27 -3.39 -0.66
C VAL A 89 3.97 -2.68 -0.29
N SER A 90 3.27 -2.08 -1.27
CA SER A 90 2.00 -1.39 -1.03
C SER A 90 0.91 -2.33 -0.50
N VAL A 91 0.79 -3.53 -1.08
CA VAL A 91 -0.17 -4.55 -0.63
C VAL A 91 0.19 -5.05 0.77
N SER A 92 1.47 -5.33 1.04
CA SER A 92 1.93 -5.74 2.37
C SER A 92 1.62 -4.70 3.44
N LEU A 93 1.74 -3.40 3.13
CA LEU A 93 1.35 -2.34 4.04
C LEU A 93 -0.17 -2.32 4.29
N ALA A 94 -1.00 -2.49 3.26
CA ALA A 94 -2.45 -2.55 3.44
C ALA A 94 -2.89 -3.74 4.32
N ILE A 95 -2.23 -4.90 4.15
CA ILE A 95 -2.43 -6.07 5.03
C ILE A 95 -1.98 -5.74 6.46
N LEU A 96 -0.81 -5.13 6.64
CA LEU A 96 -0.33 -4.71 7.96
C LEU A 96 -1.32 -3.76 8.65
N TYR A 97 -1.87 -2.78 7.92
CA TYR A 97 -2.87 -1.85 8.46
C TYR A 97 -4.13 -2.59 8.93
N THR A 98 -4.59 -3.55 8.14
CA THR A 98 -5.74 -4.39 8.49
C THR A 98 -5.49 -5.13 9.80
N LEU A 99 -4.35 -5.84 9.91
CA LEU A 99 -3.99 -6.59 11.12
C LEU A 99 -3.85 -5.71 12.36
N LEU A 100 -3.26 -4.52 12.22
CA LEU A 100 -3.13 -3.56 13.31
C LEU A 100 -4.50 -3.05 13.78
N ILE A 101 -5.42 -2.81 12.86
CA ILE A 101 -6.79 -2.34 13.18
C ILE A 101 -7.59 -3.47 13.83
N GLU A 102 -7.56 -4.69 13.29
CA GLU A 102 -8.22 -5.85 13.88
C GLU A 102 -7.72 -6.12 15.30
N GLN A 103 -6.40 -6.10 15.50
CA GLN A 103 -5.81 -6.25 16.83
C GLN A 103 -6.23 -5.12 17.77
N HIS A 104 -6.35 -3.88 17.29
CA HIS A 104 -6.84 -2.77 18.11
C HIS A 104 -8.29 -2.98 18.55
N ILE A 105 -9.17 -3.41 17.64
CA ILE A 105 -10.57 -3.71 17.93
C ILE A 105 -10.66 -4.80 19.00
N LEU A 106 -9.96 -5.93 18.81
CA LEU A 106 -9.97 -7.06 19.75
C LEU A 106 -9.45 -6.73 21.16
N LEU A 107 -8.57 -5.75 21.30
CA LEU A 107 -8.03 -5.32 22.60
C LEU A 107 -8.87 -4.23 23.29
N THR A 108 -9.88 -3.68 22.60
CA THR A 108 -10.73 -2.58 23.10
C THR A 108 -12.18 -3.03 23.36
N GLU A 109 -12.57 -4.20 22.84
CA GLU A 109 -13.77 -4.96 23.25
C GLU A 109 -13.54 -5.72 24.57
#